data_AF-A0A6G2RYN9-F1
#
_entry.id   AF-A0A6G2RYN9-F1
#
_cell.length_a   1.000
_cell.length_b   1.000
_cell.length_c   1.000
_cell.angle_alpha   90.00
_cell.angle_beta   90.00
_cell.angle_gamma   90.00
#
_symmetry.space_group_name_H-M   'P 1'
#
loop_
_entity.id
_entity.type
_entity.pdbx_description
1 polymer ?
#
loop_
_entity_poly.entity_id
_entity_poly.type
_entity_poly.pdbx_seq_one_letter_code
_entity_poly.pdbx_strand_id
1 'polypeptide(L)'
;MREISRRGVFGLGIGAAAALSVAGCSLSGGSTTSDKVAASSGAKTPGKPIGDGSTAFTGRQPNQPPRPQKLEPGQKPPQFVVFSWDGAGEVGNGLFPRFRKLAEDHGAAMTFFLSGLYLLPEEKKRMYRPPNNRVGASDIGYLNDDHIRATLKNVRAAWLEGHEIGTHFNGHFCGTGSGSVAHWTPAQWQSEIDQAMSFVTNWRTNTGFSDLDPLPFDYRKELVGGRTPCLLGQDNLLPTAR
;
A
#
# COMPACT_ATOMS: atom_id res chain seq x y z
N MET A 1 27.51 25.54 32.81
CA MET A 1 26.87 25.99 34.07
C MET A 1 26.26 27.36 33.88
N ARG A 2 24.93 27.42 33.75
CA ARG A 2 24.01 28.40 34.33
C ARG A 2 22.64 28.11 33.74
N GLU A 3 21.82 27.50 34.57
CA GLU A 3 20.44 27.14 34.30
C GLU A 3 19.55 28.38 34.27
N ILE A 4 18.48 28.34 33.46
CA ILE A 4 17.35 29.27 33.58
C ILE A 4 16.07 28.46 33.74
N SER A 5 15.32 28.91 34.74
CA SER A 5 14.28 28.25 35.52
C SER A 5 12.93 28.06 34.84
N ARG A 6 12.16 27.10 35.36
CA ARG A 6 10.74 26.81 35.10
C ARG A 6 9.81 27.73 35.93
N ARG A 7 8.63 28.01 35.37
CA ARG A 7 7.25 28.08 35.97
C ARG A 7 6.44 29.20 35.27
N GLY A 8 5.17 29.05 34.92
CA GLY A 8 4.26 27.92 35.11
C GLY A 8 2.82 28.21 34.62
N VAL A 9 1.94 27.26 34.94
CA VAL A 9 0.48 27.36 35.15
C VAL A 9 -0.41 27.71 33.95
N PHE A 10 -1.11 26.70 33.43
CA PHE A 10 -2.42 26.88 32.80
C PHE A 10 -3.47 26.16 33.65
N GLY A 11 -4.39 26.95 34.22
CA GLY A 11 -5.55 26.50 34.97
C GLY A 11 -6.75 26.21 34.06
N LEU A 12 -7.57 25.26 34.51
CA LEU A 12 -8.82 24.82 33.92
C LEU A 12 -9.81 25.96 33.64
N GLY A 13 -10.50 25.89 32.50
CA GLY A 13 -11.77 26.56 32.25
C GLY A 13 -12.78 25.54 31.69
N ILE A 14 -13.74 25.16 32.52
CA ILE A 14 -14.93 24.38 32.15
C ILE A 14 -15.95 25.34 31.54
N GLY A 15 -16.54 24.98 30.40
CA GLY A 15 -17.67 25.70 29.79
C GLY A 15 -18.58 24.72 29.05
N ALA A 16 -19.79 24.55 29.56
CA ALA A 16 -20.82 23.63 29.10
C ALA A 16 -21.87 24.30 28.18
N ALA A 17 -22.76 23.46 27.65
CA ALA A 17 -24.07 23.74 27.02
C ALA A 17 -24.05 24.08 25.51
N ALA A 18 -25.04 23.71 24.70
CA ALA A 18 -26.14 22.73 24.73
C ALA A 18 -26.69 22.64 23.29
N ALA A 19 -27.34 21.53 22.95
CA ALA A 19 -27.89 21.20 21.65
C ALA A 19 -29.06 22.09 21.19
N LEU A 20 -29.29 22.18 19.87
CA LEU A 20 -30.62 22.37 19.27
C LEU A 20 -30.66 21.72 17.87
N SER A 21 -31.52 20.73 17.74
CA SER A 21 -31.96 20.06 16.52
C SER A 21 -33.15 20.80 15.91
N VAL A 22 -33.22 20.88 14.57
CA VAL A 22 -34.46 21.20 13.85
C VAL A 22 -34.64 20.22 12.70
N ALA A 23 -35.68 19.41 12.81
CA ALA A 23 -36.29 18.64 11.73
C ALA A 23 -37.41 19.49 11.10
N GLY A 24 -37.57 19.42 9.78
CA GLY A 24 -38.68 20.04 9.05
C GLY A 24 -38.98 19.28 7.75
N CYS A 25 -40.21 18.77 7.64
CA CYS A 25 -40.71 17.99 6.51
C CYS A 25 -41.39 18.86 5.44
N SER A 26 -41.25 18.41 4.19
CA SER A 26 -42.16 18.41 3.01
C SER A 26 -43.05 19.60 2.65
N LEU A 27 -43.01 19.97 1.37
CA LEU A 27 -44.20 20.26 0.53
C LEU A 27 -43.86 20.05 -0.96
N SER A 28 -44.83 19.46 -1.68
CA SER A 28 -44.78 19.03 -3.08
C SER A 28 -45.11 20.15 -4.07
N GLY A 29 -44.56 20.09 -5.30
CA GLY A 29 -45.13 20.75 -6.47
C GLY A 29 -44.14 21.07 -7.60
N GLY A 30 -44.48 20.65 -8.83
CA GLY A 30 -44.03 21.34 -10.05
C GLY A 30 -43.03 20.60 -10.94
N SER A 31 -43.51 20.15 -12.10
CA SER A 31 -42.77 19.57 -13.22
C SER A 31 -41.80 20.56 -13.88
N THR A 32 -40.53 20.17 -14.02
CA THR A 32 -39.63 20.60 -15.12
C THR A 32 -38.55 19.55 -15.35
N THR A 33 -38.41 19.11 -16.60
CA THR A 33 -37.30 18.33 -17.14
C THR A 33 -35.96 19.02 -16.88
N SER A 34 -35.05 18.36 -16.18
CA SER A 34 -33.64 18.75 -16.09
C SER A 34 -32.81 17.54 -15.69
N ASP A 35 -31.81 17.22 -16.51
CA ASP A 35 -30.74 16.29 -16.23
C ASP A 35 -30.15 16.55 -14.83
N LYS A 36 -30.38 15.61 -13.92
CA LYS A 36 -29.65 15.53 -12.66
C LYS A 36 -29.09 14.13 -12.54
N VAL A 37 -27.82 14.00 -12.91
CA VAL A 37 -26.93 12.98 -12.37
C VAL A 37 -27.04 13.09 -10.86
N ALA A 38 -27.81 12.19 -10.26
CA ALA A 38 -27.88 12.07 -8.82
C ALA A 38 -26.46 11.74 -8.35
N ALA A 39 -25.83 12.71 -7.70
CA ALA A 39 -24.70 12.45 -6.82
C ALA A 39 -25.22 11.58 -5.68
N SER A 40 -25.25 10.27 -5.91
CA SER A 40 -25.47 9.30 -4.85
C SER A 40 -24.28 9.42 -3.91
N SER A 41 -24.53 9.91 -2.70
CA SER A 41 -23.63 9.77 -1.56
C SER A 41 -23.27 8.29 -1.44
N GLY A 42 -22.04 7.96 -1.82
CA GLY A 42 -21.60 6.60 -2.10
C GLY A 42 -21.71 5.68 -0.91
N ALA A 43 -22.77 4.88 -0.88
CA ALA A 43 -22.72 3.59 -0.23
C ALA A 43 -21.65 2.78 -0.97
N LYS A 44 -20.45 2.66 -0.37
CA LYS A 44 -19.37 1.83 -0.89
C LYS A 44 -19.91 0.40 -0.99
N THR A 45 -20.29 -0.04 -2.19
CA THR A 45 -20.54 -1.45 -2.44
C THR A 45 -19.31 -2.21 -1.96
N PRO A 46 -19.46 -3.18 -1.04
CA PRO A 46 -18.34 -4.00 -0.61
C PRO A 46 -17.70 -4.64 -1.84
N GLY A 47 -16.40 -4.39 -2.06
CA GLY A 47 -15.68 -5.00 -3.18
C GLY A 47 -15.84 -6.52 -3.14
N LYS A 48 -15.90 -7.17 -4.32
CA LYS A 48 -16.04 -8.63 -4.40
C LYS A 48 -14.74 -9.28 -3.86
N PRO A 49 -14.78 -10.04 -2.75
CA PRO A 49 -13.57 -10.69 -2.23
C PRO A 49 -12.97 -11.67 -3.25
N ILE A 50 -11.64 -11.80 -3.22
CA ILE A 50 -10.87 -12.72 -4.05
C ILE A 50 -10.16 -13.72 -3.14
N GLY A 51 -10.18 -15.00 -3.51
CA GLY A 51 -9.49 -16.06 -2.75
C GLY A 51 -10.01 -16.16 -1.31
N ASP A 52 -9.10 -16.09 -0.33
CA ASP A 52 -9.43 -16.13 1.11
C ASP A 52 -9.98 -14.80 1.66
N GLY A 53 -10.22 -13.81 0.79
CA GLY A 53 -10.71 -12.50 1.15
C GLY A 53 -9.62 -11.52 1.61
N SER A 54 -8.34 -11.87 1.49
CA SER A 54 -7.22 -10.95 1.70
C SER A 54 -7.25 -9.76 0.75
N THR A 55 -7.75 -9.97 -0.46
CA THR A 55 -7.90 -8.95 -1.48
C THR A 55 -9.34 -8.92 -2.01
N ALA A 56 -9.74 -7.84 -2.66
CA ALA A 56 -11.06 -7.67 -3.24
C ALA A 56 -11.01 -6.86 -4.53
N PHE A 57 -11.85 -7.21 -5.49
CA PHE A 57 -12.06 -6.40 -6.68
C PHE A 57 -12.98 -5.22 -6.35
N THR A 58 -12.44 -3.99 -6.36
CA THR A 58 -13.20 -2.75 -6.10
C THR A 58 -13.36 -1.85 -7.33
N GLY A 59 -12.85 -2.25 -8.50
CA GLY A 59 -12.85 -1.46 -9.73
C GLY A 59 -11.47 -0.88 -10.05
N ARG A 60 -11.45 0.22 -10.81
CA ARG A 60 -10.21 0.94 -11.11
C ARG A 60 -9.71 1.66 -9.87
N GLN A 61 -8.39 1.79 -9.76
CA GLN A 61 -7.79 2.62 -8.73
C GLN A 61 -8.34 4.06 -8.79
N PRO A 62 -8.76 4.64 -7.65
CA PRO A 62 -9.17 6.04 -7.60
C PRO A 62 -7.96 6.99 -7.77
N ASN A 63 -8.27 8.28 -7.98
CA ASN A 63 -7.30 9.38 -8.02
C ASN A 63 -6.15 9.21 -9.03
N GLN A 64 -6.38 8.44 -10.10
CA GLN A 64 -5.40 8.27 -11.17
C GLN A 64 -5.31 9.52 -12.05
N PRO A 65 -4.12 9.84 -12.60
CA PRO A 65 -3.97 10.95 -13.54
C PRO A 65 -4.85 10.73 -14.79
N PRO A 66 -5.21 11.81 -15.50
CA PRO A 66 -5.91 11.69 -16.76
C PRO A 66 -5.07 10.89 -17.76
N ARG A 67 -5.75 10.29 -18.75
CA ARG A 67 -5.09 9.49 -19.79
C ARG A 67 -3.99 10.33 -20.47
N PRO A 68 -2.76 9.81 -20.62
CA PRO A 68 -1.70 10.49 -21.34
C PRO A 68 -2.15 10.87 -22.75
N GLN A 69 -1.80 12.08 -23.18
CA GLN A 69 -2.09 12.60 -24.51
C GLN A 69 -0.80 12.71 -25.32
N LYS A 70 -0.90 12.47 -26.62
CA LYS A 70 0.23 12.64 -27.54
C LYS A 70 0.55 14.14 -27.65
N LEU A 71 1.83 14.48 -27.58
CA LEU A 71 2.29 15.86 -27.76
C LEU A 71 2.21 16.25 -29.24
N GLU A 72 1.79 17.50 -29.48
CA GLU A 72 1.85 18.11 -30.80
C GLU A 72 3.31 18.52 -31.15
N PRO A 73 3.65 18.62 -32.45
CA PRO A 73 4.97 19.10 -32.86
C PRO A 73 5.33 20.44 -32.20
N GLY A 74 6.49 20.50 -31.54
CA GLY A 74 6.99 21.70 -30.86
C GLY A 74 6.51 21.88 -29.41
N GLN A 75 5.61 21.04 -28.89
CA GLN A 75 5.25 21.08 -27.47
C GLN A 75 6.38 20.55 -26.58
N LYS A 76 6.63 21.23 -25.46
CA LYS A 76 7.58 20.78 -24.45
C LYS A 76 6.98 19.59 -23.67
N PRO A 77 7.69 18.44 -23.57
CA PRO A 77 7.23 17.33 -22.75
C PRO A 77 7.12 17.69 -21.26
N PRO A 78 6.15 17.13 -20.52
CA PRO A 78 6.11 17.26 -19.07
C PRO A 78 7.33 16.57 -18.44
N GLN A 79 7.84 17.17 -17.36
CA GLN A 79 8.84 16.53 -16.51
C GLN A 79 8.11 15.64 -15.50
N PHE A 80 8.42 14.34 -15.51
CA PHE A 80 7.96 13.42 -14.49
C PHE A 80 9.00 13.30 -13.38
N VAL A 81 8.55 13.30 -12.13
CA VAL A 81 9.38 12.99 -10.95
C VAL A 81 8.68 11.84 -10.23
N VAL A 82 9.38 10.73 -10.05
CA VAL A 82 8.83 9.52 -9.43
C VAL A 82 9.44 9.37 -8.04
N PHE A 83 8.62 9.50 -7.01
CA PHE A 83 8.98 9.19 -5.63
C PHE A 83 8.62 7.74 -5.33
N SER A 84 9.55 6.99 -4.75
CA SER A 84 9.31 5.58 -4.44
C SER A 84 9.96 5.14 -3.14
N TRP A 85 9.36 4.13 -2.52
CA TRP A 85 9.73 3.60 -1.21
C TRP A 85 9.87 2.09 -1.27
N ASP A 86 11.00 1.57 -0.81
CA ASP A 86 11.28 0.14 -0.82
C ASP A 86 10.86 -0.54 0.50
N GLY A 87 10.42 -1.79 0.41
CA GLY A 87 9.88 -2.59 1.51
C GLY A 87 8.43 -2.25 1.87
N ALA A 88 8.11 -0.96 2.01
CA ALA A 88 6.77 -0.44 2.32
C ALA A 88 6.04 -1.12 3.49
N GLY A 89 6.79 -1.52 4.52
CA GLY A 89 6.25 -1.98 5.80
C GLY A 89 6.19 -0.85 6.83
N GLU A 90 5.18 -0.87 7.72
CA GLU A 90 5.15 0.01 8.89
C GLU A 90 5.89 -0.67 10.06
N VAL A 91 7.12 -0.21 10.32
CA VAL A 91 8.04 -0.80 11.31
C VAL A 91 8.13 -0.01 12.63
N GLY A 92 7.13 0.84 12.91
CA GLY A 92 7.03 1.60 14.16
C GLY A 92 7.73 2.95 14.15
N ASN A 93 8.27 3.37 13.00
CA ASN A 93 8.87 4.69 12.82
C ASN A 93 7.88 5.73 12.27
N GLY A 94 6.67 5.31 11.89
CA GLY A 94 5.62 6.20 11.40
C GLY A 94 5.92 6.85 10.05
N LEU A 95 6.92 6.36 9.30
CA LEU A 95 7.29 6.94 8.01
C LEU A 95 6.23 6.70 6.94
N PHE A 96 5.57 5.53 6.94
CA PHE A 96 4.56 5.22 5.92
C PHE A 96 3.37 6.21 5.97
N PRO A 97 2.66 6.40 7.10
CA PRO A 97 1.59 7.38 7.18
C PRO A 97 2.09 8.82 6.97
N ARG A 98 3.31 9.15 7.42
CA ARG A 98 3.91 10.47 7.20
C ARG A 98 4.07 10.80 5.71
N PHE A 99 4.61 9.87 4.91
CA PHE A 99 4.83 10.13 3.48
C PHE A 99 3.54 10.08 2.65
N ARG A 100 2.56 9.27 3.04
CA ARG A 100 1.20 9.35 2.48
C ARG A 100 0.57 10.72 2.73
N LYS A 101 0.64 11.21 3.96
CA LYS A 101 0.17 12.57 4.30
C LYS A 101 0.91 13.66 3.50
N LEU A 102 2.23 13.53 3.36
CA LEU A 102 3.01 14.48 2.57
C LEU A 102 2.59 14.48 1.10
N ALA A 103 2.26 13.30 0.55
CA ALA A 103 1.76 13.17 -0.80
C ALA A 103 0.40 13.89 -0.96
N GLU A 104 -0.52 13.70 -0.02
CA GLU A 104 -1.81 14.39 0.03
C GLU A 104 -1.64 15.92 0.11
N ASP A 105 -0.82 16.41 1.04
CA ASP A 105 -0.58 17.84 1.28
C ASP A 105 -0.02 18.57 0.04
N HIS A 106 0.64 17.84 -0.86
CA HIS A 106 1.25 18.38 -2.08
C HIS A 106 0.58 17.91 -3.39
N GLY A 107 -0.53 17.17 -3.32
CA GLY A 107 -1.19 16.63 -4.52
C GLY A 107 -0.28 15.71 -5.35
N ALA A 108 0.61 14.96 -4.69
CA ALA A 108 1.56 14.06 -5.32
C ALA A 108 1.09 12.60 -5.22
N ALA A 109 1.57 11.76 -6.14
CA ALA A 109 1.49 10.32 -6.05
C ALA A 109 2.89 9.73 -5.81
N MET A 110 2.94 8.59 -5.14
CA MET A 110 4.17 7.86 -4.84
C MET A 110 4.00 6.38 -5.21
N THR A 111 5.12 5.67 -5.37
CA THR A 111 5.14 4.21 -5.55
C THR A 111 5.68 3.53 -4.30
N PHE A 112 4.94 2.57 -3.75
CA PHE A 112 5.35 1.80 -2.57
C PHE A 112 5.64 0.36 -3.00
N PHE A 113 6.90 -0.06 -2.97
CA PHE A 113 7.29 -1.42 -3.28
C PHE A 113 7.20 -2.29 -2.01
N LEU A 114 6.11 -3.03 -1.88
CA LEU A 114 5.84 -3.88 -0.72
C LEU A 114 6.69 -5.16 -0.77
N SER A 115 7.38 -5.47 0.33
CA SER A 115 7.96 -6.79 0.54
C SER A 115 6.90 -7.77 1.05
N GLY A 116 6.72 -8.91 0.39
CA GLY A 116 5.68 -9.89 0.72
C GLY A 116 5.79 -10.46 2.13
N LEU A 117 7.01 -10.59 2.66
CA LEU A 117 7.26 -11.06 4.04
C LEU A 117 6.67 -10.15 5.11
N TYR A 118 6.41 -8.87 4.81
CA TYR A 118 5.75 -7.97 5.75
C TYR A 118 4.26 -8.28 5.96
N LEU A 119 3.71 -9.26 5.23
CA LEU A 119 2.38 -9.83 5.44
C LEU A 119 2.41 -11.32 5.85
N LEU A 120 3.58 -11.84 6.20
CA LEU A 120 3.77 -13.22 6.69
C LEU A 120 4.24 -13.18 8.15
N PRO A 121 3.45 -13.70 9.12
CA PRO A 121 3.90 -13.81 10.50
C PRO A 121 5.15 -14.67 10.66
N GLU A 122 6.00 -14.33 11.64
CA GLU A 122 7.26 -15.04 11.84
C GLU A 122 7.05 -16.54 12.14
N GLU A 123 6.00 -16.94 12.87
CA GLU A 123 5.72 -18.35 13.13
C GLU A 123 5.44 -19.16 11.85
N LYS A 124 5.10 -18.47 10.75
CA LYS A 124 4.90 -19.06 9.42
C LYS A 124 6.13 -18.94 8.52
N LYS A 125 7.29 -18.47 9.00
CA LYS A 125 8.51 -18.26 8.17
C LYS A 125 8.94 -19.48 7.35
N ARG A 126 8.64 -20.69 7.79
CA ARG A 126 8.95 -21.92 7.04
C ARG A 126 8.17 -22.07 5.72
N MET A 127 7.14 -21.26 5.51
CA MET A 127 6.47 -21.14 4.21
C MET A 127 7.34 -20.44 3.17
N TYR A 128 8.26 -19.57 3.60
CA TYR A 128 9.19 -18.90 2.70
C TYR A 128 10.39 -19.80 2.36
N ARG A 129 10.60 -20.02 1.07
CA ARG A 129 11.66 -20.84 0.50
C ARG A 129 12.52 -19.98 -0.43
N PRO A 130 13.42 -19.15 0.14
CA PRO A 130 14.30 -18.30 -0.65
C PRO A 130 15.27 -19.15 -1.49
N PRO A 131 15.46 -18.83 -2.78
CA PRO A 131 16.47 -19.49 -3.60
C PRO A 131 17.86 -19.42 -2.98
N ASN A 132 18.61 -20.52 -3.03
CA ASN A 132 20.00 -20.64 -2.53
C ASN A 132 20.22 -20.26 -1.05
N ASN A 133 19.16 -20.13 -0.26
CA ASN A 133 19.20 -19.77 1.16
C ASN A 133 18.42 -20.78 2.00
N ARG A 134 18.59 -20.73 3.34
CA ARG A 134 17.86 -21.61 4.25
C ARG A 134 16.37 -21.29 4.23
N VAL A 135 15.52 -22.32 4.34
CA VAL A 135 14.06 -22.15 4.45
C VAL A 135 13.70 -21.22 5.62
N GLY A 136 12.98 -20.14 5.32
CA GLY A 136 12.59 -19.07 6.23
C GLY A 136 13.64 -18.00 6.51
N ALA A 137 14.81 -18.03 5.87
CA ALA A 137 15.79 -16.95 5.96
C ALA A 137 15.24 -15.65 5.35
N SER A 138 15.65 -14.50 5.89
CA SER A 138 15.28 -13.15 5.42
C SER A 138 16.31 -12.15 5.96
N ASP A 139 16.79 -11.23 5.13
CA ASP A 139 17.70 -10.15 5.53
C ASP A 139 16.94 -8.91 6.06
N ILE A 140 15.61 -8.85 5.88
CA ILE A 140 14.74 -7.76 6.36
C ILE A 140 13.87 -8.15 7.57
N GLY A 141 14.05 -9.36 8.10
CA GLY A 141 13.26 -9.88 9.21
C GLY A 141 11.79 -10.17 8.85
N TYR A 142 10.97 -10.34 9.88
CA TYR A 142 9.52 -10.52 9.82
C TYR A 142 8.86 -9.49 10.74
N LEU A 143 7.67 -9.03 10.40
CA LEU A 143 6.92 -8.09 11.24
C LEU A 143 6.15 -8.83 12.33
N ASN A 144 5.95 -8.18 13.47
CA ASN A 144 4.99 -8.61 14.47
C ASN A 144 3.55 -8.24 14.03
N ASP A 145 2.54 -8.79 14.71
CA ASP A 145 1.14 -8.59 14.38
C ASP A 145 0.73 -7.12 14.27
N ASP A 146 1.18 -6.28 15.20
CA ASP A 146 0.86 -4.85 15.21
C ASP A 146 1.39 -4.15 13.95
N HIS A 147 2.62 -4.46 13.56
CA HIS A 147 3.25 -3.93 12.35
C HIS A 147 2.64 -4.51 11.07
N ILE A 148 2.22 -5.77 11.05
CA ILE A 148 1.46 -6.34 9.92
C ILE A 148 0.12 -5.61 9.76
N ARG A 149 -0.63 -5.42 10.85
CA ARG A 149 -1.91 -4.70 10.84
C ARG A 149 -1.74 -3.26 10.36
N ALA A 150 -0.72 -2.57 10.85
CA ALA A 150 -0.41 -1.21 10.42
C ALA A 150 0.00 -1.16 8.94
N THR A 151 0.78 -2.13 8.48
CA THR A 151 1.17 -2.26 7.06
C THR A 151 -0.06 -2.45 6.17
N LEU A 152 -0.95 -3.40 6.50
CA LEU A 152 -2.19 -3.64 5.74
C LEU A 152 -3.08 -2.40 5.65
N LYS A 153 -3.25 -1.67 6.76
CA LYS A 153 -4.00 -0.41 6.78
C LYS A 153 -3.38 0.64 5.88
N ASN A 154 -2.05 0.79 5.92
CA ASN A 154 -1.34 1.76 5.10
C ASN A 154 -1.35 1.40 3.62
N VAL A 155 -1.12 0.14 3.25
CA VAL A 155 -1.16 -0.32 1.85
C VAL A 155 -2.56 -0.12 1.26
N ARG A 156 -3.61 -0.52 1.99
CA ARG A 156 -5.00 -0.30 1.57
C ARG A 156 -5.27 1.18 1.32
N ALA A 157 -4.90 2.03 2.27
CA ALA A 157 -5.19 3.45 2.18
C ALA A 157 -4.34 4.16 1.11
N ALA A 158 -3.07 3.79 0.95
CA ALA A 158 -2.21 4.27 -0.13
C ALA A 158 -2.82 3.98 -1.51
N TRP A 159 -3.32 2.76 -1.74
CA TRP A 159 -3.97 2.44 -3.00
C TRP A 159 -5.25 3.27 -3.22
N LEU A 160 -6.07 3.45 -2.18
CA LEU A 160 -7.29 4.29 -2.23
C LEU A 160 -6.98 5.78 -2.41
N GLU A 161 -5.78 6.21 -2.07
CA GLU A 161 -5.28 7.57 -2.28
C GLU A 161 -4.74 7.79 -3.69
N GLY A 162 -4.55 6.72 -4.47
CA GLY A 162 -4.04 6.75 -5.84
C GLY A 162 -2.54 6.50 -5.97
N HIS A 163 -1.89 6.00 -4.91
CA HIS A 163 -0.48 5.60 -4.94
C HIS A 163 -0.29 4.23 -5.59
N GLU A 164 0.79 4.05 -6.34
CA GLU A 164 1.13 2.76 -6.94
C GLU A 164 1.64 1.79 -5.85
N ILE A 165 1.20 0.54 -5.91
CA ILE A 165 1.73 -0.54 -5.07
C ILE A 165 2.48 -1.52 -5.98
N GLY A 166 3.81 -1.57 -5.84
CA GLY A 166 4.66 -2.53 -6.52
C GLY A 166 5.20 -3.59 -5.55
N THR A 167 6.09 -4.46 -6.04
CA THR A 167 6.81 -5.43 -5.20
C THR A 167 8.26 -5.06 -4.95
N HIS A 168 8.69 -5.25 -3.71
CA HIS A 168 10.10 -5.36 -3.36
C HIS A 168 10.49 -6.80 -3.00
N PHE A 169 9.76 -7.76 -3.59
CA PHE A 169 9.95 -9.20 -3.44
C PHE A 169 9.90 -9.64 -1.98
N ASN A 170 10.73 -10.60 -1.54
CA ASN A 170 10.66 -11.15 -0.19
C ASN A 170 11.96 -10.88 0.59
N GLY A 171 12.87 -11.84 0.66
CA GLY A 171 13.93 -11.90 1.69
C GLY A 171 15.10 -10.93 1.53
N HIS A 172 15.13 -10.11 0.48
CA HIS A 172 16.09 -9.00 0.29
C HIS A 172 17.60 -9.39 0.36
N PHE A 173 17.97 -10.53 -0.23
CA PHE A 173 19.35 -11.03 -0.15
C PHE A 173 20.32 -10.25 -1.06
N CYS A 174 21.16 -9.42 -0.45
CA CYS A 174 22.13 -8.59 -1.19
C CYS A 174 23.54 -9.18 -1.21
N GLY A 175 24.45 -8.49 -1.92
CA GLY A 175 25.88 -8.82 -1.95
C GLY A 175 26.26 -9.81 -3.05
N THR A 176 27.39 -10.50 -2.87
CA THR A 176 28.00 -11.34 -3.91
C THR A 176 27.99 -12.83 -3.59
N GLY A 177 27.56 -13.23 -2.39
CA GLY A 177 27.44 -14.64 -1.99
C GLY A 177 26.37 -15.38 -2.79
N SER A 178 26.44 -16.70 -2.84
CA SER A 178 25.54 -17.55 -3.65
C SER A 178 24.04 -17.40 -3.34
N GLY A 179 23.69 -16.91 -2.15
CA GLY A 179 22.33 -16.59 -1.74
C GLY A 179 21.77 -15.27 -2.32
N SER A 180 22.63 -14.39 -2.81
CA SER A 180 22.25 -13.06 -3.31
C SER A 180 21.32 -13.14 -4.52
N VAL A 181 20.39 -12.18 -4.61
CA VAL A 181 19.50 -11.99 -5.76
C VAL A 181 20.28 -11.74 -7.07
N ALA A 182 21.55 -11.35 -6.99
CA ALA A 182 22.43 -11.18 -8.15
C ALA A 182 22.62 -12.48 -8.97
N HIS A 183 22.49 -13.63 -8.32
CA HIS A 183 22.79 -14.94 -8.93
C HIS A 183 21.55 -15.78 -9.18
N TRP A 184 20.36 -15.24 -8.94
CA TRP A 184 19.13 -15.98 -9.12
C TRP A 184 18.83 -16.19 -10.59
N THR A 185 18.44 -17.41 -10.95
CA THR A 185 17.98 -17.75 -12.30
C THR A 185 16.56 -17.22 -12.56
N PRO A 186 16.11 -17.13 -13.83
CA PRO A 186 14.74 -16.74 -14.14
C PRO A 186 13.66 -17.60 -13.43
N ALA A 187 13.90 -18.90 -13.27
CA ALA A 187 13.00 -19.80 -12.55
C ALA A 187 12.97 -19.53 -11.04
N GLN A 188 14.11 -19.11 -10.47
CA GLN A 188 14.19 -18.70 -9.06
C GLN A 188 13.47 -17.37 -8.83
N TRP A 189 13.58 -16.43 -9.78
CA TRP A 189 12.77 -15.21 -9.77
C TRP A 189 11.27 -15.49 -9.89
N GLN A 190 10.85 -16.46 -10.71
CA GLN A 190 9.43 -16.85 -10.79
C GLN A 190 8.94 -17.35 -9.42
N SER A 191 9.72 -18.23 -8.77
CA SER A 191 9.41 -18.71 -7.43
C SER A 191 9.31 -17.59 -6.40
N GLU A 192 10.18 -16.57 -6.48
CA GLU A 192 10.12 -15.41 -5.59
C GLU A 192 8.84 -14.58 -5.84
N ILE A 193 8.48 -14.33 -7.10
CA ILE A 193 7.25 -13.61 -7.50
C ILE A 193 6.02 -14.38 -7.00
N ASP A 194 5.97 -15.68 -7.22
CA ASP A 194 4.85 -16.54 -6.81
C ASP A 194 4.67 -16.54 -5.29
N GLN A 195 5.77 -16.57 -4.54
CA GLN A 195 5.74 -16.48 -3.08
C GLN A 195 5.28 -15.10 -2.62
N ALA A 196 5.80 -14.01 -3.21
CA ALA A 196 5.35 -12.66 -2.88
C ALA A 196 3.85 -12.47 -3.16
N MET A 197 3.37 -12.93 -4.31
CA MET A 197 1.95 -12.96 -4.63
C MET A 197 1.17 -13.76 -3.58
N SER A 198 1.63 -14.96 -3.24
CA SER A 198 0.95 -15.84 -2.29
C SER A 198 0.81 -15.20 -0.90
N PHE A 199 1.85 -14.54 -0.39
CA PHE A 199 1.79 -13.91 0.92
C PHE A 199 0.82 -12.73 0.95
N VAL A 200 0.78 -11.92 -0.11
CA VAL A 200 -0.14 -10.78 -0.20
C VAL A 200 -1.58 -11.21 -0.49
N THR A 201 -1.79 -12.22 -1.33
CA THR A 201 -3.16 -12.69 -1.66
C THR A 201 -3.76 -13.64 -0.60
N ASN A 202 -2.99 -14.03 0.42
CA ASN A 202 -3.46 -14.94 1.48
C ASN A 202 -3.07 -14.45 2.89
N TRP A 203 -2.88 -13.14 3.10
CA TRP A 203 -2.51 -12.60 4.41
C TRP A 203 -3.52 -12.97 5.50
N ARG A 204 -4.83 -13.07 5.19
CA ARG A 204 -5.84 -13.51 6.17
C ARG A 204 -5.59 -14.92 6.63
N THR A 205 -5.37 -15.84 5.71
CA THR A 205 -5.04 -17.24 6.05
C THR A 205 -3.75 -17.32 6.84
N ASN A 206 -2.74 -16.52 6.48
CA ASN A 206 -1.44 -16.55 7.14
C ASN A 206 -1.46 -15.97 8.57
N THR A 207 -2.21 -14.88 8.77
CA THR A 207 -2.28 -14.11 10.03
C THR A 207 -3.43 -14.51 10.96
N GLY A 208 -4.50 -15.11 10.42
CA GLY A 208 -5.75 -15.33 11.13
C GLY A 208 -6.59 -14.07 11.37
N PHE A 209 -6.20 -12.91 10.82
CA PHE A 209 -6.94 -11.67 11.02
C PHE A 209 -8.25 -11.64 10.22
N SER A 210 -9.37 -11.54 10.92
CA SER A 210 -10.71 -11.42 10.33
C SER A 210 -11.30 -10.01 10.41
N ASP A 211 -10.69 -9.12 11.18
CA ASP A 211 -11.23 -7.80 11.57
C ASP A 211 -10.74 -6.63 10.71
N LEU A 212 -9.82 -6.88 9.77
CA LEU A 212 -9.36 -5.89 8.81
C LEU A 212 -10.16 -5.97 7.51
N ASP A 213 -10.28 -4.86 6.78
CA ASP A 213 -10.78 -4.85 5.40
C ASP A 213 -9.79 -5.54 4.44
N PRO A 214 -10.26 -6.13 3.33
CA PRO A 214 -9.39 -6.62 2.26
C PRO A 214 -8.53 -5.49 1.65
N LEU A 215 -7.40 -5.83 1.05
CA LEU A 215 -6.74 -4.92 0.11
C LEU A 215 -7.68 -4.68 -1.09
N PRO A 216 -7.95 -3.43 -1.49
CA PRO A 216 -9.03 -3.08 -2.43
C PRO A 216 -8.72 -3.40 -3.90
N PHE A 217 -7.79 -4.30 -4.17
CA PHE A 217 -7.32 -4.56 -5.51
C PHE A 217 -6.93 -6.02 -5.74
N ASP A 218 -6.97 -6.46 -6.99
CA ASP A 218 -6.43 -7.76 -7.38
C ASP A 218 -4.92 -7.66 -7.53
N TYR A 219 -4.17 -8.17 -6.55
CA TYR A 219 -2.71 -8.08 -6.57
C TYR A 219 -2.09 -8.75 -7.80
N ARG A 220 -2.76 -9.73 -8.43
CA ARG A 220 -2.25 -10.34 -9.67
C ARG A 220 -2.30 -9.40 -10.87
N LYS A 221 -3.11 -8.35 -10.79
CA LYS A 221 -3.24 -7.31 -11.83
C LYS A 221 -2.54 -6.02 -11.47
N GLU A 222 -2.47 -5.68 -10.17
CA GLU A 222 -1.77 -4.49 -9.71
C GLU A 222 -0.26 -4.70 -9.57
N LEU A 223 0.21 -5.95 -9.44
CA LEU A 223 1.64 -6.26 -9.36
C LEU A 223 2.32 -6.15 -10.74
N VAL A 224 2.36 -4.94 -11.28
CA VAL A 224 2.96 -4.61 -12.59
C VAL A 224 4.28 -3.85 -12.46
N GLY A 225 4.60 -3.35 -11.27
CA GLY A 225 5.85 -2.69 -10.94
C GLY A 225 6.64 -3.46 -9.90
N GLY A 226 7.97 -3.51 -10.04
CA GLY A 226 8.85 -4.11 -9.05
C GLY A 226 10.24 -3.49 -9.05
N ARG A 227 10.91 -3.54 -7.90
CA ARG A 227 12.31 -3.14 -7.75
C ARG A 227 13.08 -4.26 -7.07
N THR A 228 14.15 -4.73 -7.71
CA THR A 228 14.95 -5.81 -7.12
C THR A 228 15.70 -5.33 -5.88
N PRO A 229 15.88 -6.20 -4.87
CA PRO A 229 16.71 -5.89 -3.71
C PRO A 229 18.11 -5.46 -4.13
N CYS A 230 18.58 -4.35 -3.56
CA CYS A 230 19.87 -3.74 -3.88
C CYS A 230 20.14 -3.46 -5.38
N LEU A 231 19.08 -3.41 -6.20
CA LEU A 231 19.16 -3.20 -7.66
C LEU A 231 19.95 -4.30 -8.40
N LEU A 232 19.96 -5.51 -7.86
CA LEU A 232 20.71 -6.66 -8.40
C LEU A 232 19.79 -7.63 -9.15
N GLY A 233 20.35 -8.44 -10.05
CA GLY A 233 19.65 -9.58 -10.68
C GLY A 233 18.63 -9.22 -11.75
N GLN A 234 18.59 -7.97 -12.23
CA GLN A 234 17.61 -7.48 -13.20
C GLN A 234 17.58 -8.31 -14.49
N ASP A 235 18.74 -8.67 -15.06
CA ASP A 235 18.83 -9.39 -16.33
C ASP A 235 18.13 -10.75 -16.28
N ASN A 236 18.17 -11.43 -15.13
CA ASN A 236 17.48 -12.71 -14.93
C ASN A 236 16.02 -12.54 -14.48
N LEU A 237 15.63 -11.39 -13.94
CA LEU A 237 14.25 -11.09 -13.58
C LEU A 237 13.40 -10.79 -14.82
N LEU A 238 13.90 -9.94 -15.72
CA LEU A 238 13.13 -9.41 -16.86
C LEU A 238 12.48 -10.48 -17.76
N PRO A 239 13.12 -11.62 -18.07
CA PRO A 239 12.47 -12.67 -18.87
C PRO A 239 11.21 -13.25 -18.23
N THR A 240 11.13 -13.21 -16.89
CA THR A 240 10.07 -13.76 -16.05
C THR A 240 8.98 -12.75 -15.70
N ALA A 241 9.33 -11.46 -15.58
CA ALA A 241 8.40 -10.39 -15.23
C ALA A 241 7.51 -9.98 -16.43
N ARG A 242 6.51 -10.81 -16.76
CA ARG A 242 5.57 -10.63 -17.87
C ARG A 242 4.12 -10.54 -17.42
#